data_AF-A0A7C9EN91-F1
#
_entry.id   AF-A0A7C9EN91-F1
#
_cell.length_a   1.000
_cell.length_b   1.000
_cell.length_c   1.000
_cell.angle_alpha   90.00
_cell.angle_beta   90.00
_cell.angle_gamma   90.00
#
_symmetry.space_group_name_H-M   'P 1'
#
loop_
_entity.id
_entity.type
_entity.pdbx_description
1 polymer ?
#
loop_
_entity_poly.entity_id
_entity_poly.type
_entity_poly.pdbx_seq_one_letter_code
_entity_poly.pdbx_strand_id
1 'polypeptide(L)'
;QVTMHEENVFTASGIVEDSSEDGFEASPSLDGQPWSGLLLNPSGLLRDGLHEGSSMSVTILQAFEKLAHQMRDKLITLLDSMDPRDHEIMLKEAGCAFAALDHLQVDYGLFRMRVTEYINQATSLAHVERAINEDTYSEDILRRYNNEKSRYDEIWDAYHNANVAYIASSEKLSALRTNASYFRDTLAEFETQLACYEVDNARHRYHLYQISKTLSECKDSLQAAFREASEVLKLHEKREIERSAAKAAFEKARAQLLK
;
A
#
# COMPACT_ATOMS: atom_id res chain seq x y z
N GLN A 1 32.26 -30.03 8.80
CA GLN A 1 31.06 -29.25 9.14
C GLN A 1 30.87 -28.23 8.05
N VAL A 2 29.93 -28.48 7.14
CA VAL A 2 29.55 -27.57 6.06
C VAL A 2 28.04 -27.43 6.20
N THR A 3 27.59 -26.25 6.64
CA THR A 3 26.18 -25.93 6.83
C THR A 3 25.66 -25.14 5.64
N MET A 4 24.77 -25.81 4.91
CA MET A 4 23.66 -25.36 4.07
C MET A 4 23.45 -23.83 3.94
N HIS A 5 23.50 -23.33 2.70
CA HIS A 5 22.77 -22.13 2.28
C HIS A 5 21.44 -22.55 1.69
N GLU A 6 20.33 -22.15 2.32
CA GLU A 6 19.00 -22.17 1.71
C GLU A 6 18.71 -20.78 1.14
N GLU A 7 18.64 -20.69 -0.18
CA GLU A 7 18.09 -19.55 -0.91
C GLU A 7 16.56 -19.66 -0.89
N ASN A 8 15.89 -18.69 -0.29
CA ASN A 8 14.44 -18.57 -0.33
C ASN A 8 14.09 -17.46 -1.35
N VAL A 9 13.80 -17.88 -2.57
CA VAL A 9 13.27 -17.03 -3.64
C VAL A 9 11.74 -17.05 -3.53
N PHE A 10 11.15 -15.95 -3.05
CA PHE A 10 9.71 -15.77 -3.03
C PHE A 10 9.30 -14.85 -4.19
N THR A 11 8.88 -15.44 -5.31
CA THR A 11 8.27 -14.71 -6.43
C THR A 11 6.77 -14.64 -6.22
N ALA A 12 6.28 -13.46 -5.83
CA ALA A 12 4.86 -13.12 -5.87
C ALA A 12 4.50 -12.63 -7.29
N SER A 13 3.95 -13.53 -8.12
CA SER A 13 3.29 -13.17 -9.36
C SER A 13 1.81 -12.89 -9.10
N GLY A 14 1.35 -11.81 -9.73
CA GLY A 14 0.11 -11.12 -9.41
C GLY A 14 -1.17 -11.86 -9.75
N ILE A 15 -2.20 -11.51 -8.99
CA ILE A 15 -3.59 -11.76 -9.30
C ILE A 15 -4.11 -10.49 -9.96
N VAL A 16 -4.52 -10.63 -11.22
CA VAL A 16 -5.28 -9.64 -11.98
C VAL A 16 -6.73 -9.82 -11.54
N GLU A 17 -7.28 -8.86 -10.80
CA GLU A 17 -8.72 -8.80 -10.55
C GLU A 17 -9.39 -7.95 -11.62
N ASP A 18 -10.25 -8.64 -12.35
CA ASP A 18 -11.14 -8.20 -13.41
C ASP A 18 -12.16 -7.21 -12.84
N SER A 19 -12.18 -5.99 -13.38
CA SER A 19 -13.12 -4.93 -13.00
C SER A 19 -14.35 -5.03 -13.89
N SER A 20 -15.36 -5.79 -13.45
CA SER A 20 -16.69 -5.80 -14.06
C SER A 20 -17.56 -4.74 -13.38
N GLU A 21 -17.67 -3.57 -14.01
CA GLU A 21 -18.69 -2.57 -13.70
C GLU A 21 -20.05 -3.08 -14.23
N ASP A 22 -20.91 -3.59 -13.35
CA ASP A 22 -22.33 -3.81 -13.67
C ASP A 22 -23.11 -2.53 -13.37
N GLY A 23 -23.47 -1.83 -14.44
CA GLY A 23 -24.43 -0.73 -14.43
C GLY A 23 -25.84 -1.25 -14.19
N PHE A 24 -26.38 -1.03 -12.99
CA PHE A 24 -27.81 -1.09 -12.76
C PHE A 24 -28.46 0.21 -13.29
N GLU A 25 -28.81 0.19 -14.57
CA GLU A 25 -29.76 1.15 -15.14
C GLU A 25 -31.12 0.98 -14.47
N ALA A 26 -31.70 2.14 -14.13
CA ALA A 26 -32.96 2.28 -13.43
C ALA A 26 -34.12 1.57 -14.15
N SER A 27 -34.85 0.73 -13.40
CA SER A 27 -36.18 0.29 -13.79
C SER A 27 -37.10 1.51 -13.91
N PRO A 28 -37.82 1.69 -15.04
CA PRO A 28 -38.74 2.81 -15.20
C PRO A 28 -39.91 2.64 -14.24
N SER A 29 -40.24 3.73 -13.55
CA SER A 29 -41.43 3.90 -12.75
C SER A 29 -42.67 3.44 -13.53
N LEU A 30 -43.29 2.35 -13.07
CA LEU A 30 -44.63 1.98 -13.49
C LEU A 30 -45.59 2.96 -12.82
N ASP A 31 -45.89 4.02 -13.56
CA ASP A 31 -46.96 4.96 -13.27
C ASP A 31 -48.23 4.20 -12.91
N GLY A 32 -48.81 4.57 -11.76
CA GLY A 32 -50.09 4.07 -11.29
C GLY A 32 -51.20 4.43 -12.29
N GLN A 33 -51.50 3.49 -13.18
CA GLN A 33 -52.75 3.54 -13.94
C GLN A 33 -53.93 3.30 -12.99
N PRO A 34 -54.99 4.14 -13.02
CA PRO A 34 -56.22 3.87 -12.31
C PRO A 34 -56.87 2.59 -12.86
N TRP A 35 -57.12 1.62 -11.99
CA TRP A 35 -57.68 0.29 -12.32
C TRP A 35 -59.14 0.32 -12.83
N SER A 36 -59.77 1.51 -12.86
CA SER A 36 -61.14 1.73 -13.34
C SER A 36 -61.37 1.26 -14.78
N GLY A 37 -60.32 1.04 -15.59
CA GLY A 37 -60.43 0.66 -17.00
C GLY A 37 -60.54 -0.84 -17.30
N LEU A 38 -60.17 -1.75 -16.39
CA LEU A 38 -60.07 -3.20 -16.70
C LEU A 38 -61.31 -4.03 -16.31
N LEU A 39 -62.28 -3.42 -15.63
CA LEU A 39 -63.47 -4.11 -15.10
C LEU A 39 -64.76 -3.84 -15.89
N LEU A 40 -64.74 -2.93 -16.86
CA LEU A 40 -65.92 -2.55 -17.63
C LEU A 40 -65.93 -3.22 -19.00
N ASN A 41 -66.53 -4.41 -19.05
CA ASN A 41 -67.10 -4.94 -20.28
C ASN A 41 -68.42 -5.64 -19.95
N PRO A 42 -69.59 -5.05 -20.27
CA PRO A 42 -70.84 -5.78 -20.28
C PRO A 42 -71.17 -6.12 -21.73
N SER A 43 -71.00 -7.37 -22.12
CA SER A 43 -71.63 -7.86 -23.35
C SER A 43 -72.05 -9.31 -23.18
N GLY A 44 -73.37 -9.50 -23.29
CA GLY A 44 -73.99 -10.76 -23.62
C GLY A 44 -74.75 -11.42 -22.49
N LEU A 45 -76.06 -11.16 -22.41
CA LEU A 45 -77.09 -12.21 -22.27
C LEU A 45 -78.50 -11.60 -22.34
N LEU A 46 -78.96 -11.37 -23.57
CA LEU A 46 -80.38 -11.48 -23.90
C LEU A 46 -80.73 -12.96 -23.76
N ARG A 47 -81.48 -13.32 -22.71
CA ARG A 47 -82.19 -14.59 -22.67
C ARG A 47 -83.65 -14.33 -22.94
N ASP A 48 -84.04 -14.61 -24.17
CA ASP A 48 -85.42 -14.73 -24.64
C ASP A 48 -86.14 -15.81 -23.82
N GLY A 49 -87.34 -15.49 -23.32
CA GLY A 49 -88.18 -16.47 -22.62
C GLY A 49 -89.29 -15.89 -21.74
N LEU A 50 -90.43 -15.62 -22.39
CA LEU A 50 -91.80 -15.57 -21.85
C LEU A 50 -92.28 -14.38 -20.98
N HIS A 51 -93.52 -14.02 -21.33
CA HIS A 51 -94.57 -13.32 -20.57
C HIS A 51 -94.55 -11.79 -20.53
N GLU A 52 -95.45 -11.25 -21.36
CA GLU A 52 -96.16 -9.98 -21.24
C GLU A 52 -96.51 -9.66 -19.77
N GLY A 53 -95.63 -8.90 -19.12
CA GLY A 53 -95.74 -8.53 -17.72
C GLY A 53 -95.21 -7.12 -17.48
N SER A 54 -96.14 -6.15 -17.46
CA SER A 54 -96.05 -4.79 -16.88
C SER A 54 -94.73 -4.02 -17.01
N SER A 55 -94.77 -2.84 -17.66
CA SER A 55 -93.72 -1.81 -17.72
C SER A 55 -93.01 -1.48 -16.37
N MET A 56 -93.61 -1.86 -15.24
CA MET A 56 -93.05 -1.71 -13.91
C MET A 56 -91.91 -2.71 -13.61
N SER A 57 -91.94 -3.93 -14.17
CA SER A 57 -90.93 -4.98 -13.93
C SER A 57 -89.55 -4.63 -14.51
N VAL A 58 -89.54 -4.10 -15.75
CA VAL A 58 -88.34 -3.67 -16.47
C VAL A 58 -87.67 -2.48 -15.77
N THR A 59 -88.46 -1.55 -15.25
CA THR A 59 -87.96 -0.37 -14.52
C THR A 59 -87.30 -0.77 -13.19
N ILE A 60 -87.84 -1.78 -12.51
CA ILE A 60 -87.30 -2.31 -11.24
C ILE A 60 -85.98 -3.06 -11.49
N LEU A 61 -85.91 -3.88 -12.54
CA LEU A 61 -84.68 -4.57 -12.94
C LEU A 61 -83.55 -3.58 -13.28
N GLN A 62 -83.85 -2.53 -14.06
CA GLN A 62 -82.87 -1.47 -14.36
C GLN A 62 -82.40 -0.71 -13.10
N ALA A 63 -83.29 -0.52 -12.12
CA ALA A 63 -82.92 0.08 -10.84
C ALA A 63 -81.98 -0.83 -10.02
N PHE A 64 -82.20 -2.15 -10.03
CA PHE A 64 -81.29 -3.13 -9.39
C PHE A 64 -79.95 -3.22 -10.10
N GLU A 65 -79.91 -3.20 -11.43
CA GLU A 65 -78.65 -3.16 -12.17
C GLU A 65 -77.85 -1.90 -11.87
N LYS A 66 -78.49 -0.73 -11.81
CA LYS A 66 -77.85 0.53 -11.46
C LYS A 66 -77.31 0.52 -10.02
N LEU A 67 -78.09 -0.03 -9.08
CA LEU A 67 -77.66 -0.18 -7.70
C LEU A 67 -76.48 -1.15 -7.58
N ALA A 68 -76.51 -2.27 -8.30
CA ALA A 68 -75.41 -3.23 -8.35
C ALA A 68 -74.12 -2.59 -8.88
N HIS A 69 -74.20 -1.77 -9.95
CA HIS A 69 -73.05 -1.01 -10.45
C HIS A 69 -72.49 -0.05 -9.39
N GLN A 70 -73.35 0.72 -8.73
CA GLN A 70 -72.91 1.62 -7.66
C GLN A 70 -72.25 0.89 -6.50
N MET A 71 -72.73 -0.32 -6.15
CA MET A 71 -72.10 -1.14 -5.11
C MET A 71 -70.75 -1.70 -5.54
N ARG A 72 -70.57 -2.06 -6.82
CA ARG A 72 -69.26 -2.46 -7.38
C ARG A 72 -68.26 -1.32 -7.29
N ASP A 73 -68.63 -0.12 -7.75
CA ASP A 73 -67.75 1.06 -7.73
C ASP A 73 -67.37 1.44 -6.30
N LYS A 74 -68.33 1.40 -5.38
CA LYS A 74 -68.07 1.64 -3.96
C LYS A 74 -67.14 0.58 -3.35
N LEU A 75 -67.32 -0.69 -3.69
CA LEU A 75 -66.44 -1.75 -3.19
C LEU A 75 -65.03 -1.60 -3.72
N ILE A 76 -64.85 -1.30 -5.02
CA ILE A 76 -63.52 -1.07 -5.60
C ILE A 76 -62.84 0.12 -4.91
N THR A 77 -63.55 1.25 -4.78
CA THR A 77 -63.02 2.46 -4.12
C THR A 77 -62.64 2.18 -2.67
N LEU A 78 -63.45 1.38 -1.97
CA LEU A 78 -63.20 0.98 -0.59
C LEU A 78 -61.94 0.12 -0.49
N LEU A 79 -61.82 -0.92 -1.31
CA LEU A 79 -60.67 -1.81 -1.32
C LEU A 79 -59.38 -1.10 -1.74
N ASP A 80 -59.43 -0.18 -2.72
CA ASP A 80 -58.28 0.63 -3.14
C ASP A 80 -57.79 1.60 -2.03
N SER A 81 -58.67 1.96 -1.09
CA SER A 81 -58.32 2.81 0.05
C SER A 81 -57.84 2.03 1.28
N MET A 82 -57.97 0.70 1.28
CA MET A 82 -57.59 -0.16 2.39
C MET A 82 -56.11 -0.50 2.36
N ASP A 83 -55.55 -0.79 3.53
CA ASP A 83 -54.21 -1.33 3.65
C ASP A 83 -54.20 -2.81 3.22
N PRO A 84 -53.40 -3.20 2.22
CA PRO A 84 -53.24 -4.60 1.79
C PRO A 84 -52.81 -5.56 2.92
N ARG A 85 -52.24 -5.05 4.01
CA ARG A 85 -51.88 -5.84 5.21
C ARG A 85 -53.11 -6.30 5.99
N ASP A 86 -54.21 -5.56 5.91
CA ASP A 86 -55.48 -5.83 6.58
C ASP A 86 -56.42 -6.70 5.71
N HIS A 87 -55.85 -7.69 5.02
CA HIS A 87 -56.57 -8.58 4.11
C HIS A 87 -57.80 -9.27 4.71
N GLU A 88 -57.81 -9.57 6.02
CA GLU A 88 -58.99 -10.09 6.73
C GLU A 88 -60.15 -9.07 6.74
N ILE A 89 -59.84 -7.79 6.89
CA ILE A 89 -60.81 -6.69 6.85
C ILE A 89 -61.30 -6.50 5.41
N MET A 90 -60.39 -6.54 4.43
CA MET A 90 -60.75 -6.47 3.00
C MET A 90 -61.69 -7.61 2.59
N LEU A 91 -61.40 -8.85 3.02
CA LEU A 91 -62.25 -10.03 2.76
C LEU A 91 -63.63 -9.88 3.41
N LYS A 92 -63.68 -9.35 4.64
CA LYS A 92 -64.93 -9.13 5.37
C LYS A 92 -65.80 -8.08 4.67
N GLU A 93 -65.22 -6.95 4.29
CA GLU A 93 -65.93 -5.86 3.61
C GLU A 93 -66.39 -6.27 2.20
N ALA A 94 -65.55 -7.00 1.47
CA ALA A 94 -65.95 -7.64 0.21
C ALA A 94 -67.10 -8.64 0.43
N GLY A 95 -67.04 -9.47 1.48
CA GLY A 95 -68.10 -10.39 1.86
C GLY A 95 -69.43 -9.69 2.17
N CYS A 96 -69.39 -8.59 2.92
CA CYS A 96 -70.57 -7.76 3.21
C CYS A 96 -71.17 -7.15 1.93
N ALA A 97 -70.32 -6.65 1.03
CA ALA A 97 -70.76 -6.11 -0.27
C ALA A 97 -71.39 -7.20 -1.15
N PHE A 98 -70.82 -8.41 -1.19
CA PHE A 98 -71.39 -9.53 -1.95
C PHE A 98 -72.72 -10.04 -1.36
N ALA A 99 -72.85 -10.11 -0.03
CA ALA A 99 -74.11 -10.49 0.60
C ALA A 99 -75.24 -9.50 0.24
N ALA A 100 -74.92 -8.20 0.12
CA ALA A 100 -75.89 -7.21 -0.35
C ALA A 100 -76.24 -7.38 -1.84
N LEU A 101 -75.25 -7.75 -2.67
CA LEU A 101 -75.45 -8.04 -4.10
C LEU A 101 -76.29 -9.32 -4.33
N ASP A 102 -76.21 -10.34 -3.44
CA ASP A 102 -77.01 -11.57 -3.46
C ASP A 102 -78.52 -11.31 -3.42
N HIS A 103 -78.95 -10.15 -2.91
CA HIS A 103 -80.36 -9.76 -2.89
C HIS A 103 -80.86 -9.10 -4.19
N LEU A 104 -79.98 -8.74 -5.11
CA LEU A 104 -80.32 -7.98 -6.33
C LEU A 104 -80.61 -8.87 -7.55
N GLN A 105 -80.48 -10.21 -7.43
CA GLN A 105 -80.71 -11.18 -8.52
C GLN A 105 -79.89 -10.93 -9.81
N VAL A 106 -78.76 -10.23 -9.71
CA VAL A 106 -77.81 -9.97 -10.81
C VAL A 106 -76.67 -10.99 -10.75
N ASP A 107 -76.15 -11.47 -11.88
CA ASP A 107 -74.93 -12.30 -11.87
C ASP A 107 -73.66 -11.43 -11.71
N TYR A 108 -72.89 -11.70 -10.66
CA TYR A 108 -71.60 -11.06 -10.38
C TYR A 108 -70.52 -12.09 -10.03
N GLY A 109 -70.66 -13.35 -10.45
CA GLY A 109 -69.68 -14.41 -10.17
C GLY A 109 -68.26 -14.05 -10.64
N LEU A 110 -68.13 -13.50 -11.84
CA LEU A 110 -66.85 -13.01 -12.38
C LEU A 110 -66.27 -11.85 -11.58
N PHE A 111 -67.11 -10.92 -11.11
CA PHE A 111 -66.67 -9.78 -10.31
C PHE A 111 -66.21 -10.24 -8.91
N ARG A 112 -66.94 -11.15 -8.28
CA ARG A 112 -66.56 -11.77 -7.01
C ARG A 112 -65.20 -12.46 -7.11
N MET A 113 -64.99 -13.26 -8.15
CA MET A 113 -63.70 -13.91 -8.41
C MET A 113 -62.56 -12.90 -8.55
N ARG A 114 -62.77 -11.82 -9.33
CA ARG A 114 -61.75 -10.77 -9.53
C ARG A 114 -61.41 -10.02 -8.24
N VAL A 115 -62.39 -9.76 -7.38
CA VAL A 115 -62.15 -9.11 -6.07
C VAL A 115 -61.38 -10.03 -5.14
N THR A 116 -61.71 -11.32 -5.08
CA THR A 116 -60.95 -12.30 -4.29
C THR A 116 -59.51 -12.40 -4.80
N GLU A 117 -59.32 -12.46 -6.11
CA GLU A 117 -57.98 -12.47 -6.72
C GLU A 117 -57.20 -11.20 -6.38
N TYR A 118 -57.82 -10.03 -6.50
CA TYR A 118 -57.21 -8.75 -6.12
C TYR A 118 -56.73 -8.76 -4.67
N ILE A 119 -57.57 -9.17 -3.73
CA ILE A 119 -57.22 -9.21 -2.30
C ILE A 119 -56.05 -10.18 -2.08
N ASN A 120 -56.06 -11.35 -2.72
CA ASN A 120 -54.97 -12.32 -2.61
C ASN A 120 -53.65 -11.77 -3.16
N GLN A 121 -53.68 -11.10 -4.32
CA GLN A 121 -52.50 -10.49 -4.93
C GLN A 121 -51.96 -9.33 -4.09
N ALA A 122 -52.83 -8.47 -3.58
CA ALA A 122 -52.47 -7.37 -2.68
C ALA A 122 -51.81 -7.91 -1.38
N THR A 123 -52.35 -9.00 -0.83
CA THR A 123 -51.78 -9.68 0.34
C THR A 123 -50.41 -10.27 0.05
N SER A 124 -50.26 -10.95 -1.10
CA SER A 124 -48.99 -11.53 -1.54
C SER A 124 -47.91 -10.46 -1.71
N LEU A 125 -48.25 -9.35 -2.37
CA LEU A 125 -47.35 -8.21 -2.54
C LEU A 125 -46.91 -7.63 -1.18
N ALA A 126 -47.86 -7.39 -0.27
CA ALA A 126 -47.56 -6.86 1.06
C ALA A 126 -46.65 -7.80 1.88
N HIS A 127 -46.78 -9.12 1.70
CA HIS A 127 -45.89 -10.09 2.33
C HIS A 127 -44.47 -10.03 1.75
N VAL A 128 -44.34 -9.92 0.42
CA VAL A 128 -43.04 -9.80 -0.26
C VAL A 128 -42.34 -8.49 0.14
N GLU A 129 -43.05 -7.37 0.12
CA GLU A 129 -42.49 -6.07 0.53
C GLU A 129 -42.06 -6.06 1.99
N ARG A 130 -42.83 -6.71 2.88
CA ARG A 130 -42.43 -6.88 4.27
C ARG A 130 -41.16 -7.70 4.40
N ALA A 131 -41.07 -8.83 3.69
CA ALA A 131 -39.88 -9.68 3.73
C ALA A 131 -38.63 -8.96 3.21
N ILE A 132 -38.76 -8.10 2.21
CA ILE A 132 -37.66 -7.25 1.71
C ILE A 132 -37.26 -6.21 2.75
N ASN A 133 -38.23 -5.52 3.35
CA ASN A 133 -37.96 -4.48 4.36
C ASN A 133 -37.42 -5.06 5.68
N GLU A 134 -37.73 -6.32 5.98
CA GLU A 134 -37.25 -7.05 7.16
C GLU A 134 -35.98 -7.88 6.86
N ASP A 135 -35.39 -7.78 5.66
CA ASP A 135 -34.16 -8.48 5.26
C ASP A 135 -32.89 -7.89 5.91
N THR A 136 -32.95 -7.83 7.24
CA THR A 136 -31.87 -7.56 8.16
C THR A 136 -30.68 -8.50 7.97
N TYR A 137 -30.91 -9.70 7.43
CA TYR A 137 -29.86 -10.66 7.15
C TYR A 137 -28.92 -10.16 6.04
N SER A 138 -29.47 -9.57 4.97
CA SER A 138 -28.67 -8.93 3.92
C SER A 138 -27.84 -7.74 4.44
N GLU A 139 -28.45 -6.89 5.28
CA GLU A 139 -27.77 -5.73 5.89
C GLU A 139 -26.64 -6.15 6.84
N ASP A 140 -26.87 -7.18 7.66
CA ASP A 140 -25.86 -7.72 8.58
C ASP A 140 -24.67 -8.32 7.83
N ILE A 141 -24.90 -9.00 6.70
CA ILE A 141 -23.84 -9.53 5.84
C ILE A 141 -23.04 -8.39 5.22
N LEU A 142 -23.71 -7.40 4.62
CA LEU A 142 -23.05 -6.24 4.02
C LEU A 142 -22.22 -5.47 5.05
N ARG A 143 -22.76 -5.28 6.26
CA ARG A 143 -22.02 -4.67 7.38
C ARG A 143 -20.78 -5.47 7.74
N ARG A 144 -20.88 -6.80 7.86
CA ARG A 144 -19.72 -7.67 8.15
C ARG A 144 -18.67 -7.59 7.03
N TYR A 145 -19.09 -7.64 5.79
CA TYR A 145 -18.21 -7.50 4.63
C TYR A 145 -17.46 -6.17 4.65
N ASN A 146 -18.18 -5.05 4.83
CA ASN A 146 -17.56 -3.72 4.85
C ASN A 146 -16.58 -3.55 6.03
N ASN A 147 -16.91 -4.11 7.20
CA ASN A 147 -16.01 -4.11 8.35
C ASN A 147 -14.74 -4.92 8.07
N GLU A 148 -14.88 -6.11 7.47
CA GLU A 148 -13.73 -6.96 7.18
C GLU A 148 -12.86 -6.39 6.06
N LYS A 149 -13.47 -5.77 5.05
CA LYS A 149 -12.76 -5.04 3.98
C LYS A 149 -11.95 -3.89 4.56
N SER A 150 -12.56 -3.06 5.42
CA SER A 150 -11.85 -1.94 6.06
C SER A 150 -10.66 -2.45 6.90
N ARG A 151 -10.86 -3.55 7.65
CA ARG A 151 -9.79 -4.19 8.42
C ARG A 151 -8.67 -4.72 7.53
N TYR A 152 -9.02 -5.32 6.39
CA TYR A 152 -8.04 -5.80 5.42
C TYR A 152 -7.21 -4.64 4.87
N ASP A 153 -7.85 -3.54 4.46
CA ASP A 153 -7.18 -2.35 3.91
C ASP A 153 -6.22 -1.74 4.95
N GLU A 154 -6.64 -1.63 6.21
CA GLU A 154 -5.78 -1.15 7.31
C GLU A 154 -4.54 -2.04 7.53
N ILE A 155 -4.72 -3.36 7.52
CA ILE A 155 -3.63 -4.32 7.69
C ILE A 155 -2.69 -4.29 6.48
N TRP A 156 -3.25 -4.18 5.27
CA TRP A 156 -2.50 -4.10 4.04
C TRP A 156 -1.62 -2.86 4.00
N ASP A 157 -2.15 -1.69 4.36
CA ASP A 157 -1.38 -0.45 4.44
C ASP A 157 -0.27 -0.54 5.48
N ALA A 158 -0.56 -1.11 6.66
CA ALA A 158 0.44 -1.33 7.70
C ALA A 158 1.56 -2.27 7.22
N TYR A 159 1.21 -3.36 6.53
CA TYR A 159 2.15 -4.29 5.93
C TYR A 159 3.02 -3.61 4.87
N HIS A 160 2.41 -2.87 3.95
CA HIS A 160 3.11 -2.17 2.88
C HIS A 160 4.14 -1.18 3.45
N ASN A 161 3.72 -0.35 4.42
CA ASN A 161 4.61 0.60 5.08
C ASN A 161 5.76 -0.08 5.84
N ALA A 162 5.48 -1.16 6.56
CA ALA A 162 6.51 -1.94 7.25
C ALA A 162 7.51 -2.56 6.27
N ASN A 163 7.03 -3.08 5.13
CA ASN A 163 7.87 -3.69 4.10
C ASN A 163 8.80 -2.65 3.44
N VAL A 164 8.27 -1.47 3.09
CA VAL A 164 9.08 -0.36 2.55
C VAL A 164 10.17 0.07 3.54
N ALA A 165 9.82 0.24 4.82
CA ALA A 165 10.78 0.60 5.87
C ALA A 165 11.86 -0.49 6.06
N TYR A 166 11.46 -1.76 6.00
CA TYR A 166 12.37 -2.90 6.08
C TYR A 166 13.38 -2.91 4.93
N ILE A 167 12.92 -2.73 3.69
CA ILE A 167 13.79 -2.69 2.50
C ILE A 167 14.82 -1.55 2.65
N ALA A 168 14.37 -0.34 2.96
CA ALA A 168 15.27 0.81 3.13
C ALA A 168 16.29 0.60 4.26
N SER A 169 15.87 -0.02 5.37
CA SER A 169 16.77 -0.36 6.48
C SER A 169 17.80 -1.43 6.07
N SER A 170 17.38 -2.43 5.31
CA SER A 170 18.24 -3.51 4.80
C SER A 170 19.32 -2.96 3.86
N GLU A 171 18.93 -2.09 2.93
CA GLU A 171 19.86 -1.42 2.01
C GLU A 171 20.90 -0.59 2.78
N LYS A 172 20.45 0.20 3.76
CA LYS A 172 21.34 0.98 4.61
C LYS A 172 22.32 0.10 5.40
N LEU A 173 21.84 -1.02 5.94
CA LEU A 173 22.69 -1.99 6.64
C LEU A 173 23.74 -2.59 5.70
N SER A 174 23.36 -2.95 4.49
CA SER A 174 24.28 -3.46 3.46
C SER A 174 25.36 -2.44 3.12
N ALA A 175 24.97 -1.18 2.86
CA ALA A 175 25.91 -0.10 2.60
C ALA A 175 26.90 0.13 3.76
N LEU A 176 26.41 0.10 5.00
CA LEU A 176 27.26 0.22 6.20
C LEU A 176 28.25 -0.94 6.31
N ARG A 177 27.83 -2.17 6.01
CA ARG A 177 28.73 -3.34 6.01
C ARG A 177 29.83 -3.20 4.97
N THR A 178 29.49 -2.76 3.76
CA THR A 178 30.47 -2.50 2.69
C THR A 178 31.47 -1.43 3.11
N ASN A 179 31.00 -0.31 3.65
CA ASN A 179 31.88 0.75 4.14
C ASN A 179 32.79 0.28 5.28
N ALA A 180 32.27 -0.51 6.22
CA ALA A 180 33.06 -1.08 7.31
C ALA A 180 34.15 -2.03 6.81
N SER A 181 33.88 -2.80 5.74
CA SER A 181 34.90 -3.62 5.07
C SER A 181 35.97 -2.74 4.44
N TYR A 182 35.56 -1.75 3.64
CA TYR A 182 36.46 -0.82 2.97
C TYR A 182 37.42 -0.11 3.95
N PHE A 183 36.90 0.40 5.07
CA PHE A 183 37.74 1.06 6.08
C PHE A 183 38.70 0.10 6.76
N ARG A 184 38.32 -1.17 6.96
CA ARG A 184 39.21 -2.20 7.51
C ARG A 184 40.37 -2.48 6.58
N ASP A 185 40.09 -2.63 5.28
CA ASP A 185 41.11 -2.87 4.27
C ASP A 185 42.07 -1.68 4.16
N THR A 186 41.52 -0.45 4.18
CA THR A 186 42.32 0.79 4.16
C THR A 186 43.20 0.93 5.41
N LEU A 187 42.68 0.56 6.58
CA LEU A 187 43.46 0.59 7.82
C LEU A 187 44.62 -0.41 7.78
N ALA A 188 44.39 -1.64 7.32
CA ALA A 188 45.42 -2.66 7.18
C ALA A 188 46.54 -2.22 6.21
N GLU A 189 46.18 -1.52 5.14
CA GLU A 189 47.15 -0.92 4.21
C GLU A 189 48.02 0.15 4.90
N PHE A 190 47.40 1.05 5.67
CA PHE A 190 48.15 2.06 6.43
C PHE A 190 49.05 1.45 7.52
N GLU A 191 48.59 0.42 8.22
CA GLU A 191 49.41 -0.31 9.19
C GLU A 191 50.64 -0.96 8.52
N THR A 192 50.46 -1.50 7.31
CA THR A 192 51.56 -2.08 6.51
C THR A 192 52.56 -1.00 6.10
N GLN A 193 52.09 0.15 5.59
CA GLN A 193 52.96 1.26 5.22
C GLN A 193 53.71 1.83 6.43
N LEU A 194 53.04 1.96 7.57
CA LEU A 194 53.66 2.41 8.82
C LEU A 194 54.81 1.49 9.22
N ALA A 195 54.58 0.18 9.22
CA ALA A 195 55.62 -0.81 9.55
C ALA A 195 56.82 -0.72 8.60
N CYS A 196 56.60 -0.51 7.30
CA CYS A 196 57.68 -0.27 6.35
C CYS A 196 58.49 0.99 6.69
N TYR A 197 57.82 2.10 7.00
CA TYR A 197 58.50 3.35 7.37
C TYR A 197 59.28 3.24 8.69
N GLU A 198 58.79 2.48 9.66
CA GLU A 198 59.50 2.23 10.91
C GLU A 198 60.83 1.51 10.66
N VAL A 199 60.83 0.48 9.81
CA VAL A 199 62.04 -0.24 9.39
C VAL A 199 63.01 0.69 8.65
N ASP A 200 62.50 1.47 7.69
CA ASP A 200 63.33 2.41 6.92
C ASP A 200 63.94 3.50 7.81
N ASN A 201 63.18 4.04 8.75
CA ASN A 201 63.66 5.03 9.69
C ASN A 201 64.75 4.45 10.61
N ALA A 202 64.57 3.22 11.10
CA ALA A 202 65.59 2.53 11.88
C ALA A 202 66.89 2.34 11.07
N ARG A 203 66.78 1.96 9.79
CA ARG A 203 67.91 1.84 8.87
C ARG A 203 68.63 3.18 8.66
N HIS A 204 67.89 4.26 8.42
CA HIS A 204 68.47 5.60 8.27
C HIS A 204 69.17 6.07 9.55
N ARG A 205 68.56 5.86 10.72
CA ARG A 205 69.18 6.18 12.02
C ARG A 205 70.50 5.43 12.21
N TYR A 206 70.55 4.15 11.87
CA TYR A 206 71.78 3.36 11.95
C TYR A 206 72.85 3.90 11.00
N HIS A 207 72.49 4.23 9.76
CA HIS A 207 73.42 4.78 8.78
C HIS A 207 73.98 6.14 9.23
N LEU A 208 73.12 7.03 9.75
CA LEU A 208 73.55 8.32 10.30
C LEU A 208 74.52 8.16 11.47
N TYR A 209 74.28 7.19 12.35
CA TYR A 209 75.19 6.86 13.45
C TYR A 209 76.57 6.44 12.92
N GLN A 210 76.62 5.56 11.91
CA GLN A 210 77.89 5.12 11.32
C GLN A 210 78.66 6.29 10.69
N ILE A 211 77.99 7.15 9.90
CA ILE A 211 78.61 8.35 9.33
C ILE A 211 79.15 9.26 10.44
N SER A 212 78.38 9.49 11.49
CA SER A 212 78.78 10.36 12.61
C SER A 212 80.02 9.83 13.32
N LYS A 213 80.11 8.51 13.49
CA LYS A 213 81.28 7.84 14.04
C LYS A 213 82.51 8.05 13.15
N THR A 214 82.40 7.74 11.86
CA THR A 214 83.50 7.93 10.90
C THR A 214 83.93 9.40 10.80
N LEU A 215 82.99 10.34 10.85
CA LEU A 215 83.29 11.77 10.85
C LEU A 215 84.12 12.16 12.08
N SER A 216 83.81 11.62 13.26
CA SER A 216 84.59 11.83 14.48
C SER A 216 86.00 11.27 14.35
N GLU A 217 86.14 10.03 13.86
CA GLU A 217 87.44 9.39 13.64
C GLU A 217 88.30 10.18 12.64
N CYS A 218 87.71 10.64 11.54
CA CYS A 218 88.39 11.51 10.57
C CYS A 218 88.82 12.85 11.19
N LYS A 219 87.99 13.46 12.04
CA LYS A 219 88.32 14.72 12.73
C LYS A 219 89.52 14.54 13.65
N ASP A 220 89.55 13.45 14.42
CA ASP A 220 90.67 13.15 15.32
C ASP A 220 91.96 12.89 14.54
N SER A 221 91.87 12.12 13.46
CA SER A 221 92.99 11.85 12.54
C SER A 221 93.53 13.13 11.90
N LEU A 222 92.65 14.01 11.40
CA LEU A 222 93.03 15.29 10.82
C LEU A 222 93.75 16.17 11.85
N GLN A 223 93.27 16.21 13.09
CA GLN A 223 93.91 16.98 14.17
C GLN A 223 95.29 16.42 14.53
N ALA A 224 95.47 15.09 14.51
CA ALA A 224 96.77 14.46 14.69
C ALA A 224 97.74 14.82 13.55
N ALA A 225 97.32 14.66 12.30
CA ALA A 225 98.13 15.00 11.12
C ALA A 225 98.53 16.48 11.10
N PHE A 226 97.61 17.38 11.48
CA PHE A 226 97.92 18.81 11.60
C PHE A 226 99.00 19.10 12.66
N ARG A 227 98.94 18.42 13.82
CA ARG A 227 99.97 18.55 14.86
C ARG A 227 101.33 18.05 14.37
N GLU A 228 101.37 16.88 13.73
CA GLU A 228 102.61 16.33 13.15
C GLU A 228 103.20 17.26 12.10
N ALA A 229 102.38 17.78 11.17
CA ALA A 229 102.83 18.72 10.14
C ALA A 229 103.40 20.00 10.74
N SER A 230 102.78 20.54 11.80
CA SER A 230 103.27 21.72 12.52
C SER A 230 104.65 21.49 13.15
N GLU A 231 104.87 20.33 13.78
CA GLU A 231 106.17 19.97 14.36
C GLU A 231 107.25 19.75 13.29
N VAL A 232 106.91 19.12 12.16
CA VAL A 232 107.82 18.97 11.02
C VAL A 232 108.23 20.33 10.45
N LEU A 233 107.30 21.28 10.32
CA LEU A 233 107.59 22.63 9.85
C LEU A 233 108.54 23.38 10.79
N LYS A 234 108.30 23.33 12.11
CA LYS A 234 109.20 23.92 13.11
C LYS A 234 110.61 23.33 13.04
N LEU A 235 110.71 22.00 12.91
CA LEU A 235 112.00 21.32 12.78
C LEU A 235 112.72 21.70 11.49
N HIS A 236 111.99 21.82 10.38
CA HIS A 236 112.54 22.26 9.09
C HIS A 236 113.09 23.69 9.18
N GLU A 237 112.34 24.62 9.78
CA GLU A 237 112.79 26.00 10.00
C GLU A 237 114.08 26.04 10.83
N LYS A 238 114.15 25.27 11.93
CA LYS A 238 115.37 25.15 12.74
C LYS A 238 116.55 24.63 11.91
N ARG A 239 116.35 23.56 11.12
CA ARG A 239 117.41 23.00 10.27
C ARG A 239 117.89 23.98 9.21
N GLU A 240 117.00 24.79 8.64
CA GLU A 240 117.38 25.81 7.65
C GLU A 240 118.19 26.94 8.30
N ILE A 241 117.84 27.36 9.53
CA ILE A 241 118.65 28.29 10.32
C ILE A 241 120.04 27.70 10.57
N GLU A 242 120.14 26.46 11.07
CA GLU A 242 121.41 25.78 11.32
C GLU A 242 122.26 25.64 10.05
N ARG A 243 121.63 25.26 8.92
CA ARG A 243 122.28 25.15 7.62
C ARG A 243 122.84 26.49 7.16
N SER A 244 122.06 27.56 7.27
CA SER A 244 122.50 28.91 6.88
C SER A 244 123.68 29.40 7.74
N ALA A 245 123.65 29.13 9.04
CA ALA A 245 124.74 29.44 9.96
C ALA A 245 126.02 28.63 9.63
N ALA A 246 125.88 27.33 9.40
CA ALA A 246 127.00 26.46 9.00
C ALA A 246 127.61 26.90 7.66
N LYS A 247 126.77 27.27 6.69
CA LYS A 247 127.22 27.81 5.39
C LYS A 247 128.00 29.12 5.57
N ALA A 248 127.50 30.04 6.40
CA ALA A 248 128.20 31.30 6.71
C ALA A 248 129.54 31.07 7.42
N ALA A 249 129.60 30.13 8.37
CA ALA A 249 130.84 29.75 9.06
C ALA A 249 131.86 29.12 8.11
N PHE A 250 131.42 28.25 7.20
CA PHE A 250 132.25 27.65 6.15
C PHE A 250 132.84 28.70 5.22
N GLU A 251 132.02 29.61 4.67
CA GLU A 251 132.51 30.69 3.79
C GLU A 251 133.49 31.62 4.52
N LYS A 252 133.25 31.90 5.80
CA LYS A 252 134.20 32.66 6.65
C LYS A 252 135.54 31.94 6.80
N ALA A 253 135.54 30.64 7.10
CA ALA A 253 136.77 29.85 7.21
C ALA A 253 137.53 29.77 5.86
N ARG A 254 136.79 29.60 4.76
CA ARG A 254 137.34 29.63 3.40
C ARG A 254 137.99 30.96 3.06
N ALA A 255 137.35 32.09 3.40
CA ALA A 255 137.93 33.42 3.20
C ALA A 255 139.19 33.66 4.04
N GLN A 256 139.33 33.00 5.20
CA GLN A 256 140.54 33.06 6.02
C GLN A 256 141.71 32.27 5.42
N LEU A 257 141.47 31.17 4.70
CA LEU A 257 142.51 30.39 4.01
C LEU A 257 143.09 31.08 2.78
N LEU A 258 142.37 32.03 2.20
CA LEU A 258 142.78 32.79 1.02
C LEU A 258 143.49 34.13 1.37
N LYS A 259 143.81 34.33 2.65
CA LYS A 259 144.62 35.46 3.17
C LYS A 259 145.99 34.96 3.57
#